data_AF-A0A419JMG3-F1
#
_entry.id   AF-A0A419JMG3-F1
#
_cell.length_a   1.000
_cell.length_b   1.000
_cell.length_c   1.000
_cell.angle_alpha   90.00
_cell.angle_beta   90.00
_cell.angle_gamma   90.00
#
_symmetry.space_group_name_H-M   'P 1'
#
loop_
_entity.id
_entity.type
_entity.pdbx_description
1 polymer ?
#
loop_
_entity_poly.entity_id
_entity_poly.type
_entity_poly.pdbx_seq_one_letter_code
_entity_poly.pdbx_strand_id
1 'polypeptide(L)'
;MGMLSRLPEDEMTRKINKRLKMENKIIGQLVRYEDRDPEVLYCALRKYIAARYPYPDDMGYIGIADENYPPLYYAGDILIHVGRFEPEVGDIMHFRQYGPDGMYLVHGKVTSVDKVGYVNVIGPTGGEGLVHLEMMLGVLVEVIPFMEGMWDRLFTGLMRGDYKSLRMMLEHTIERYRRSEDIPEERKNQIIPELKKRVKALEERV
;
A
#
# COMPACT_ATOMS: atom_id res chain seq x y z
N MET A 1 40.99 -9.46 32.82
CA MET A 1 39.57 -9.84 32.95
C MET A 1 38.77 -8.57 33.16
N GLY A 2 38.17 -8.03 32.10
CA GLY A 2 37.37 -6.79 32.18
C GLY A 2 36.01 -7.08 32.79
N MET A 3 35.68 -6.36 33.87
CA MET A 3 34.37 -6.39 34.51
C MET A 3 33.31 -5.96 33.49
N LEU A 4 32.53 -6.92 32.98
CA LEU A 4 31.16 -6.63 32.56
C LEU A 4 30.35 -6.46 33.84
N SER A 5 30.37 -5.24 34.40
CA SER A 5 29.47 -4.86 35.48
C SER A 5 28.04 -5.10 35.01
N ARG A 6 27.35 -6.08 35.61
CA ARG A 6 25.91 -6.23 35.47
C ARG A 6 25.29 -4.92 35.92
N LEU A 7 24.72 -4.16 34.99
CA LEU A 7 23.89 -3.00 35.34
C LEU A 7 22.76 -3.50 36.25
N PRO A 8 22.44 -2.81 37.37
CA PRO A 8 21.38 -3.26 38.28
C PRO A 8 20.06 -3.36 37.52
N GLU A 9 19.35 -4.49 37.64
CA GLU A 9 18.05 -4.74 36.99
C GLU A 9 17.07 -3.57 37.15
N ASP A 10 17.16 -2.81 38.25
CA ASP A 10 16.32 -1.64 38.54
C ASP A 10 16.54 -0.44 37.60
N GLU A 11 17.79 -0.09 37.24
CA GLU A 11 18.04 1.06 36.36
C GLU A 11 17.64 0.77 34.91
N MET A 12 17.90 -0.46 34.45
CA MET A 12 17.50 -0.94 33.14
C MET A 12 15.97 -1.02 33.05
N THR A 13 15.31 -1.58 34.06
CA THR A 13 13.85 -1.64 34.16
C THR A 13 13.24 -0.24 34.17
N ARG A 14 13.81 0.72 34.91
CA ARG A 14 13.36 2.12 34.91
C ARG A 14 13.49 2.77 33.54
N LYS A 15 14.59 2.53 32.81
CA LYS A 15 14.79 3.04 31.45
C LYS A 15 13.77 2.45 30.46
N ILE A 16 13.51 1.15 30.53
CA ILE A 16 12.50 0.46 29.72
C ILE A 16 11.11 1.04 30.02
N ASN A 17 10.73 1.12 31.29
CA ASN A 17 9.44 1.67 31.71
C ASN A 17 9.24 3.13 31.27
N LYS A 18 10.31 3.94 31.27
CA LYS A 18 10.25 5.31 30.74
C LYS A 18 9.97 5.33 29.23
N ARG A 19 10.59 4.42 28.47
CA ARG A 19 10.34 4.28 27.01
C ARG A 19 8.93 3.81 26.72
N LEU A 20 8.44 2.79 27.42
CA LEU A 20 7.07 2.28 27.26
C LEU A 20 6.01 3.35 27.61
N LYS A 21 6.24 4.15 28.65
CA LYS A 21 5.36 5.30 28.96
C LYS A 21 5.32 6.33 27.84
N MET A 22 6.47 6.57 27.19
CA MET A 22 6.56 7.48 26.06
C MET A 22 5.85 6.92 24.84
N GLU A 23 6.02 5.63 24.55
CA GLU A 23 5.32 4.91 23.49
C GLU A 23 3.80 5.00 23.66
N ASN A 24 3.28 4.68 24.85
CA ASN A 24 1.85 4.81 25.16
C ASN A 24 1.34 6.24 25.00
N LYS A 25 2.15 7.25 25.37
CA LYS A 25 1.80 8.66 25.15
C LYS A 25 1.72 8.99 23.66
N ILE A 26 2.64 8.48 22.85
CA ILE A 26 2.64 8.67 21.39
C ILE A 26 1.41 7.99 20.80
N ILE A 27 1.16 6.71 21.11
CA ILE A 27 -0.03 5.97 20.66
C ILE A 27 -1.30 6.75 21.00
N GLY A 28 -1.42 7.25 22.23
CA GLY A 28 -2.57 8.06 22.63
C GLY A 28 -2.73 9.38 21.88
N GLN A 29 -1.66 9.94 21.30
CA GLN A 29 -1.75 11.08 20.38
C GLN A 29 -2.14 10.64 18.97
N LEU A 30 -1.58 9.53 18.48
CA LEU A 30 -1.91 8.99 17.16
C LEU A 30 -3.40 8.66 17.06
N VAL A 31 -4.00 8.03 18.08
CA VAL A 31 -5.45 7.77 18.14
C VAL A 31 -6.27 9.06 18.00
N ARG A 32 -5.84 10.16 18.62
CA ARG A 32 -6.53 11.46 18.49
C ARG A 32 -6.43 12.07 17.10
N TYR A 33 -5.36 11.77 16.37
CA TYR A 33 -5.25 12.14 14.96
C TYR A 33 -6.11 11.25 14.08
N GLU A 34 -6.17 9.95 14.39
CA GLU A 34 -7.01 8.98 13.69
C GLU A 34 -8.49 9.36 13.76
N ASP A 35 -8.98 9.78 14.93
CA ASP A 35 -10.37 10.24 15.11
C ASP A 35 -10.72 11.48 14.26
N ARG A 36 -9.72 12.24 13.80
CA ARG A 36 -9.92 13.50 13.06
C ARG A 36 -9.69 13.35 11.57
N ASP A 37 -8.58 12.71 11.22
CA ASP A 37 -8.11 12.60 9.84
C ASP A 37 -7.25 11.32 9.71
N PRO A 38 -7.90 10.14 9.65
CA PRO A 38 -7.21 8.86 9.64
C PRO A 38 -6.36 8.68 8.37
N GLU A 39 -6.79 9.26 7.26
CA GLU A 39 -6.13 9.20 5.95
C GLU A 39 -4.82 10.00 5.93
N VAL A 40 -4.83 11.21 6.50
CA VAL A 40 -3.61 12.02 6.66
C VAL A 40 -2.65 11.35 7.63
N LEU A 41 -3.15 10.80 8.74
CA LEU A 41 -2.32 10.07 9.71
C LEU A 41 -1.62 8.88 9.05
N TYR A 42 -2.35 8.07 8.31
CA TYR A 42 -1.82 6.92 7.56
C TYR A 42 -0.66 7.33 6.64
N CYS A 43 -0.86 8.38 5.83
CA CYS A 43 0.17 8.88 4.92
C CYS A 43 1.39 9.43 5.67
N ALA A 44 1.17 10.16 6.77
CA ALA A 44 2.24 10.74 7.57
C ALA A 44 3.13 9.64 8.20
N LEU A 45 2.52 8.59 8.74
CA LEU A 45 3.25 7.46 9.31
C LEU A 45 4.09 6.73 8.26
N ARG A 46 3.53 6.48 7.06
CA ARG A 46 4.27 5.85 5.96
C ARG A 46 5.50 6.65 5.57
N LYS A 47 5.33 7.96 5.34
CA LYS A 47 6.45 8.85 5.00
C LYS A 47 7.49 8.91 6.10
N TYR A 48 7.05 8.95 7.36
CA TYR A 48 7.95 8.99 8.50
C TYR A 48 8.84 7.74 8.56
N ILE A 49 8.28 6.55 8.36
CA ILE A 49 9.04 5.29 8.32
C ILE A 49 10.05 5.33 7.17
N ALA A 50 9.59 5.60 5.95
CA ALA A 50 10.47 5.56 4.77
C ALA A 50 11.57 6.65 4.77
N ALA A 51 11.31 7.85 5.32
CA ALA A 51 12.25 8.97 5.24
C ALA A 51 13.22 9.07 6.43
N ARG A 52 12.89 8.48 7.59
CA ARG A 52 13.59 8.76 8.86
C ARG A 52 14.16 7.54 9.56
N TYR A 53 13.76 6.32 9.22
CA TYR A 53 14.30 5.14 9.89
C TYR A 53 15.54 4.58 9.20
N PRO A 54 16.62 4.27 9.96
CA PRO A 54 17.84 3.70 9.42
C PRO A 54 17.75 2.19 9.16
N TYR A 55 16.57 1.57 9.25
CA TYR A 55 16.38 0.15 8.97
C TYR A 55 16.10 -0.03 7.48
N PRO A 56 17.09 -0.47 6.68
CA PRO A 56 16.94 -0.59 5.23
C PRO A 56 15.84 -1.57 4.84
N ASP A 57 15.54 -2.51 5.75
CA ASP A 57 14.51 -3.54 5.62
C ASP A 57 13.08 -2.95 5.58
N ASP A 58 12.88 -1.75 6.13
CA ASP A 58 11.59 -1.03 6.15
C ASP A 58 11.50 0.03 5.04
N MET A 59 12.39 0.01 4.04
CA MET A 59 12.35 0.96 2.91
C MET A 59 11.19 0.71 1.93
N GLY A 60 10.29 -0.22 2.22
CA GLY A 60 9.19 -0.59 1.33
C GLY A 60 7.98 -1.12 2.07
N TYR A 61 6.97 -1.52 1.32
CA TYR A 61 5.80 -2.19 1.85
C TYR A 61 5.18 -3.11 0.81
N ILE A 62 4.41 -4.06 1.33
CA ILE A 62 3.68 -5.04 0.55
C ILE A 62 2.19 -4.76 0.73
N GLY A 63 1.43 -4.74 -0.36
CA GLY A 63 -0.02 -4.59 -0.35
C GLY A 63 -0.70 -5.61 -1.25
N ILE A 64 -1.98 -5.86 -1.02
CA ILE A 64 -2.83 -6.53 -2.00
C ILE A 64 -3.49 -5.46 -2.86
N ALA A 65 -3.44 -5.63 -4.17
CA ALA A 65 -4.14 -4.77 -5.10
C ALA A 65 -5.66 -4.84 -4.84
N ASP A 66 -6.28 -3.71 -4.57
CA ASP A 66 -7.73 -3.50 -4.46
C ASP A 66 -8.31 -2.77 -5.68
N GLU A 67 -7.44 -2.28 -6.55
CA GLU A 67 -7.75 -1.64 -7.83
C GLU A 67 -7.28 -2.49 -9.02
N ASN A 68 -7.68 -2.09 -10.24
CA ASN A 68 -7.27 -2.76 -11.46
C ASN A 68 -6.59 -1.81 -12.43
N TYR A 69 -5.35 -2.16 -12.79
CA TYR A 69 -4.59 -1.50 -13.83
C TYR A 69 -4.11 -2.56 -14.84
N PRO A 70 -4.96 -2.98 -15.80
CA PRO A 70 -4.74 -4.18 -16.61
C PRO A 70 -3.39 -4.34 -17.35
N PRO A 71 -2.68 -3.26 -17.75
CA PRO A 71 -1.30 -3.37 -18.23
C PRO A 71 -0.27 -3.78 -17.17
N LEU A 72 -0.60 -3.72 -15.88
CA LEU A 72 0.30 -3.92 -14.75
C LEU A 72 -0.18 -4.99 -13.76
N TYR A 73 -1.42 -4.88 -13.27
CA TYR A 73 -1.96 -5.76 -12.24
C TYR A 73 -3.50 -5.73 -12.20
N TYR A 74 -4.07 -6.73 -11.54
CA TYR A 74 -5.48 -6.84 -11.22
C TYR A 74 -5.68 -6.99 -9.71
N ALA A 75 -6.89 -6.69 -9.25
CA ALA A 75 -7.24 -6.83 -7.84
C ALA A 75 -6.96 -8.27 -7.35
N GLY A 76 -6.30 -8.38 -6.20
CA GLY A 76 -5.81 -9.64 -5.63
C GLY A 76 -4.34 -9.96 -5.89
N ASP A 77 -3.66 -9.28 -6.82
CA ASP A 77 -2.20 -9.39 -6.97
C ASP A 77 -1.48 -8.81 -5.73
N ILE A 78 -0.28 -9.30 -5.43
CA ILE A 78 0.56 -8.69 -4.39
C ILE A 78 1.44 -7.63 -5.05
N LEU A 79 1.41 -6.42 -4.49
CA LEU A 79 2.19 -5.28 -4.94
C LEU A 79 3.34 -5.04 -3.97
N ILE A 80 4.57 -4.92 -4.49
CA ILE A 80 5.73 -4.53 -3.70
C ILE A 80 6.13 -3.11 -4.07
N HIS A 81 6.16 -2.24 -3.07
CA HIS A 81 6.56 -0.85 -3.22
C HIS A 81 7.85 -0.57 -2.46
N VAL A 82 8.65 0.35 -2.99
CA VAL A 82 9.79 0.95 -2.29
C VAL A 82 9.47 2.43 -2.04
N GLY A 83 9.67 2.88 -0.81
CA GLY A 83 9.55 4.27 -0.37
C GLY A 83 10.68 5.17 -0.86
N ARG A 84 11.09 5.03 -2.12
CA ARG A 84 11.94 6.04 -2.77
C ARG A 84 11.11 7.31 -2.93
N PHE A 85 11.71 8.46 -2.64
CA PHE A 85 11.06 9.78 -2.75
C PHE A 85 11.52 10.58 -3.98
N GLU A 86 12.32 9.95 -4.84
CA GLU A 86 12.79 10.49 -6.11
C GLU A 86 12.38 9.50 -7.20
N PRO A 87 11.23 9.71 -7.87
CA PRO A 87 10.81 8.87 -8.98
C PRO A 87 11.57 9.21 -10.26
N GLU A 88 11.81 8.21 -11.09
CA GLU A 88 12.39 8.36 -12.42
C GLU A 88 11.32 8.26 -13.52
N VAL A 89 11.62 8.77 -14.72
CA VAL A 89 10.72 8.62 -15.87
C VAL A 89 10.56 7.14 -16.19
N GLY A 90 9.30 6.68 -16.28
CA GLY A 90 8.94 5.28 -16.48
C GLY A 90 8.51 4.55 -15.20
N ASP A 91 8.85 5.08 -14.02
CA ASP A 91 8.43 4.51 -12.75
C ASP A 91 6.90 4.47 -12.63
N ILE A 92 6.39 3.45 -11.95
CA ILE A 92 4.98 3.39 -11.56
C ILE A 92 4.87 3.94 -10.15
N MET A 93 4.55 5.23 -10.05
CA MET A 93 4.41 5.94 -8.79
C MET A 93 3.10 5.57 -8.11
N HIS A 94 3.15 5.24 -6.83
CA HIS A 94 1.98 5.12 -5.96
C HIS A 94 1.84 6.41 -5.16
N PHE A 95 0.69 7.06 -5.26
CA PHE A 95 0.45 8.37 -4.65
C PHE A 95 -0.99 8.50 -4.18
N ARG A 96 -1.21 9.45 -3.29
CA ARG A 96 -2.55 9.84 -2.84
C ARG A 96 -3.12 10.93 -3.74
N GLN A 97 -4.43 10.91 -3.93
CA GLN A 97 -5.19 11.99 -4.56
C GLN A 97 -6.41 12.30 -3.70
N TYR A 98 -6.82 13.56 -3.67
CA TYR A 98 -8.04 13.98 -2.99
C TYR A 98 -9.12 14.28 -4.02
N GLY A 99 -10.30 13.71 -3.83
CA GLY A 99 -11.49 13.99 -4.63
C GLY A 99 -12.71 14.25 -3.76
N PRO A 100 -13.90 14.36 -4.38
CA PRO A 100 -15.14 14.70 -3.67
C PRO A 100 -15.51 13.72 -2.56
N ASP A 101 -15.19 12.43 -2.72
CA ASP A 101 -15.54 11.38 -1.75
C ASP A 101 -14.41 11.02 -0.78
N GLY A 102 -13.29 11.76 -0.80
CA GLY A 102 -12.18 11.58 0.13
C GLY A 102 -10.82 11.34 -0.54
N MET A 103 -9.94 10.64 0.18
CA MET A 103 -8.62 10.25 -0.34
C MET A 103 -8.70 8.95 -1.15
N TYR A 104 -8.02 8.95 -2.29
CA TYR A 104 -7.81 7.78 -3.12
C TYR A 104 -6.32 7.46 -3.18
N LEU A 105 -6.01 6.18 -3.25
CA LEU A 105 -4.66 5.68 -3.51
C LEU A 105 -4.61 5.18 -4.95
N VAL A 106 -3.69 5.74 -5.72
CA VAL A 106 -3.64 5.55 -7.17
C VAL A 106 -2.21 5.31 -7.65
N HIS A 107 -2.11 4.56 -8.74
CA HIS A 107 -0.86 4.33 -9.46
C HIS A 107 -0.86 5.10 -10.77
N GLY A 108 0.29 5.65 -11.12
CA GLY A 108 0.46 6.36 -12.39
C GLY A 108 1.89 6.23 -12.89
N LYS A 109 2.05 6.08 -14.21
CA LYS A 109 3.35 5.99 -14.86
C LYS A 109 3.95 7.39 -15.01
N VAL A 110 5.12 7.61 -14.44
CA VAL A 110 5.83 8.88 -14.50
C VAL A 110 6.30 9.17 -15.92
N THR A 111 5.95 10.35 -16.44
CA THR A 111 6.37 10.82 -17.77
C THR A 111 7.39 11.95 -17.71
N SER A 112 7.35 12.77 -16.67
CA SER A 112 8.37 13.78 -16.38
C SER A 112 8.35 14.20 -14.92
N VAL A 113 9.49 14.67 -14.43
CA VAL A 113 9.67 15.28 -13.11
C VAL A 113 10.27 16.65 -13.32
N ASP A 114 9.64 17.69 -12.79
CA ASP A 114 10.13 19.05 -12.88
C ASP A 114 11.06 19.41 -11.70
N LYS A 115 11.71 20.58 -11.79
CA LYS A 115 12.66 21.06 -10.78
C LYS A 115 11.98 21.58 -9.50
N VAL A 116 10.67 21.77 -9.51
CA VAL A 116 9.88 22.31 -8.40
C VAL A 116 9.19 21.19 -7.62
N GLY A 117 9.34 19.94 -8.07
CA GLY A 117 8.81 18.76 -7.41
C GLY A 117 7.40 18.39 -7.86
N TYR A 118 6.97 18.81 -9.05
CA TYR A 118 5.79 18.24 -9.71
C TYR A 118 6.18 17.12 -10.67
N VAL A 119 5.31 16.13 -10.75
CA VAL A 119 5.46 14.93 -11.55
C VAL A 119 4.26 14.83 -12.48
N ASN A 120 4.51 14.71 -13.78
CA ASN A 120 3.47 14.32 -14.72
C ASN A 120 3.36 12.81 -14.74
N VAL A 121 2.13 12.31 -14.68
CA VAL A 121 1.82 10.89 -14.68
C VAL A 121 0.74 10.56 -15.70
N ILE A 122 0.80 9.34 -16.24
CA ILE A 122 -0.30 8.73 -16.97
C ILE A 122 -0.97 7.75 -16.00
N GLY A 123 -2.22 8.05 -15.67
CA GLY A 123 -3.06 7.23 -14.80
C GLY A 123 -3.49 5.92 -15.45
N PRO A 124 -4.20 5.08 -14.70
CA PRO A 124 -4.46 3.71 -15.11
C PRO A 124 -5.46 3.58 -16.26
N THR A 125 -6.20 4.65 -16.52
CA THR A 125 -7.18 4.82 -17.61
C THR A 125 -6.60 5.55 -18.81
N GLY A 126 -5.30 5.88 -18.80
CA GLY A 126 -4.64 6.63 -19.87
C GLY A 126 -4.74 8.15 -19.74
N GLY A 127 -5.48 8.66 -18.76
CA GLY A 127 -5.54 10.09 -18.48
C GLY A 127 -4.22 10.64 -17.94
N GLU A 128 -3.84 11.83 -18.38
CA GLU A 128 -2.68 12.56 -17.85
C GLU A 128 -3.04 13.31 -16.56
N GLY A 129 -2.11 13.38 -15.62
CA GLY A 129 -2.27 14.08 -14.36
C GLY A 129 -0.97 14.74 -13.88
N LEU A 130 -1.11 15.82 -13.13
CA LEU A 130 -0.01 16.52 -12.47
C LEU A 130 -0.09 16.28 -10.96
N VAL A 131 0.99 15.75 -10.38
CA VAL A 131 1.03 15.32 -8.98
C VAL A 131 2.23 15.96 -8.29
N HIS A 132 2.05 16.52 -7.09
CA HIS A 132 3.17 17.02 -6.29
C HIS A 132 3.93 15.84 -5.65
N LEU A 133 5.26 15.85 -5.63
CA LEU A 133 6.09 14.77 -5.08
C LEU A 133 5.74 14.43 -3.63
N GLU A 134 5.30 15.40 -2.84
CA GLU A 134 4.82 15.14 -1.48
C GLU A 134 3.55 14.27 -1.44
N MET A 135 2.87 13.99 -2.54
CA MET A 135 1.76 13.05 -2.57
C MET A 135 2.22 11.60 -2.78
N MET A 136 3.48 11.40 -3.14
CA MET A 136 4.08 10.09 -3.34
C MET A 136 4.17 9.30 -2.04
N LEU A 137 3.84 8.02 -2.14
CA LEU A 137 3.98 7.02 -1.08
C LEU A 137 5.06 5.99 -1.40
N GLY A 138 5.41 5.81 -2.68
CA GLY A 138 6.50 4.96 -3.12
C GLY A 138 6.43 4.66 -4.63
N VAL A 139 7.36 3.84 -5.10
CA VAL A 139 7.40 3.29 -6.47
C VAL A 139 7.04 1.81 -6.41
N LEU A 140 6.16 1.35 -7.30
CA LEU A 140 5.89 -0.07 -7.51
C LEU A 140 7.09 -0.71 -8.22
N VAL A 141 7.71 -1.71 -7.60
CA VAL A 141 8.92 -2.37 -8.12
C VAL A 141 8.67 -3.80 -8.57
N GLU A 142 7.63 -4.45 -8.06
CA GLU A 142 7.31 -5.85 -8.39
C GLU A 142 5.81 -6.09 -8.22
N VAL A 143 5.26 -6.94 -9.10
CA VAL A 143 3.89 -7.44 -9.02
C VAL A 143 3.98 -8.95 -8.96
N ILE A 144 3.49 -9.56 -7.88
CA ILE A 144 3.36 -11.01 -7.79
C ILE A 144 1.93 -11.36 -8.20
N PRO A 145 1.74 -12.05 -9.34
CA PRO A 145 0.41 -12.36 -9.83
C PRO A 145 -0.36 -13.26 -8.86
N PHE A 146 -1.67 -13.04 -8.81
CA PHE A 146 -2.60 -13.79 -7.99
C PHE A 146 -2.43 -15.31 -8.14
N MET A 147 -2.23 -15.99 -7.01
CA MET A 147 -2.04 -17.44 -6.92
C MET A 147 -0.88 -18.03 -7.73
N GLU A 148 0.04 -17.21 -8.23
CA GLU A 148 1.23 -17.70 -8.93
C GLU A 148 2.45 -17.78 -8.01
N GLY A 149 3.17 -18.90 -8.07
CA GLY A 149 4.51 -19.09 -7.52
C GLY A 149 4.73 -18.62 -6.07
N MET A 150 5.15 -17.36 -5.92
CA MET A 150 5.43 -16.73 -4.62
C MET A 150 4.16 -16.28 -3.89
N TRP A 151 3.07 -16.00 -4.60
CA TRP A 151 1.80 -15.60 -4.01
C TRP A 151 1.24 -16.68 -3.08
N ASP A 152 1.17 -17.93 -3.56
CA ASP A 152 0.67 -19.07 -2.80
C ASP A 152 1.53 -19.29 -1.53
N ARG A 153 2.85 -19.20 -1.67
CA ARG A 153 3.77 -19.35 -0.53
C ARG A 153 3.60 -18.26 0.53
N LEU A 154 3.46 -17.00 0.11
CA LEU A 154 3.32 -15.88 1.03
C LEU A 154 1.92 -15.83 1.63
N PHE A 155 0.87 -15.87 0.81
CA PHE A 155 -0.48 -15.59 1.25
C PHE A 155 -1.21 -16.83 1.76
N THR A 156 -1.16 -17.97 1.06
CA THR A 156 -1.84 -19.20 1.50
C THR A 156 -1.21 -19.76 2.78
N GLY A 157 0.11 -19.71 2.88
CA GLY A 157 0.85 -20.14 4.07
C GLY A 157 0.55 -19.29 5.30
N LEU A 158 0.44 -17.97 5.15
CA LEU A 158 0.20 -17.04 6.27
C LEU A 158 -1.28 -16.96 6.67
N MET A 159 -2.20 -16.94 5.70
CA MET A 159 -3.65 -16.84 5.95
C MET A 159 -4.28 -18.16 6.36
N ARG A 160 -3.51 -19.27 6.36
CA ARG A 160 -3.98 -20.63 6.68
C ARG A 160 -5.23 -21.03 5.88
N GLY A 161 -5.36 -20.53 4.65
CA GLY A 161 -6.50 -20.78 3.77
C GLY A 161 -7.75 -19.92 4.04
N ASP A 162 -7.73 -18.93 4.94
CA ASP A 162 -8.85 -17.99 5.09
C ASP A 162 -8.83 -16.93 3.99
N TYR A 163 -9.56 -17.22 2.93
CA TYR A 163 -9.70 -16.35 1.75
C TYR A 163 -10.93 -15.44 1.80
N LYS A 164 -11.70 -15.43 2.89
CA LYS A 164 -13.01 -14.76 2.92
C LYS A 164 -12.93 -13.27 2.61
N SER A 165 -12.01 -12.56 3.26
CA SER A 165 -11.83 -11.11 3.08
C SER A 165 -11.36 -10.78 1.66
N LEU A 166 -10.46 -11.60 1.10
CA LEU A 166 -9.98 -11.43 -0.27
C LEU A 166 -11.11 -11.65 -1.28
N ARG A 167 -11.92 -12.70 -1.10
CA ARG A 167 -13.09 -12.95 -1.94
C ARG A 167 -14.09 -11.79 -1.88
N MET A 168 -14.42 -11.32 -0.69
CA MET A 168 -15.33 -10.17 -0.50
C MET A 168 -14.81 -8.92 -1.22
N MET A 169 -13.50 -8.64 -1.15
CA MET A 169 -12.90 -7.51 -1.87
C MET A 169 -13.06 -7.66 -3.39
N LEU A 170 -12.79 -8.85 -3.95
CA LEU A 170 -12.95 -9.10 -5.38
C LEU A 170 -14.42 -8.96 -5.83
N GLU A 171 -15.36 -9.49 -5.06
CA GLU A 171 -16.81 -9.38 -5.32
C GLU A 171 -17.28 -7.92 -5.28
N HIS A 172 -16.88 -7.16 -4.26
CA HIS A 172 -17.15 -5.73 -4.18
C HIS A 172 -16.56 -4.97 -5.37
N THR A 173 -15.36 -5.33 -5.81
CA THR A 173 -14.71 -4.73 -6.97
C THR A 173 -15.50 -5.02 -8.25
N ILE A 174 -15.92 -6.27 -8.48
CA ILE A 174 -16.79 -6.64 -9.62
C ILE A 174 -18.06 -5.79 -9.62
N GLU A 175 -18.71 -5.66 -8.47
CA GLU A 175 -19.96 -4.92 -8.36
C GLU A 175 -19.76 -3.42 -8.61
N ARG A 176 -18.67 -2.83 -8.13
CA ARG A 176 -18.29 -1.45 -8.44
C ARG A 176 -18.13 -1.24 -9.95
N TYR A 177 -17.43 -2.14 -10.63
CA TYR A 177 -17.27 -2.07 -12.10
C TYR A 177 -18.61 -2.19 -12.84
N ARG A 178 -19.54 -3.03 -12.36
CA ARG A 178 -20.88 -3.17 -12.98
C ARG A 178 -21.72 -1.92 -12.84
N ARG A 179 -21.70 -1.29 -11.65
CA ARG A 179 -22.55 -0.14 -11.33
C ARG A 179 -22.00 1.19 -11.87
N SER A 180 -20.71 1.27 -12.13
CA SER A 180 -20.10 2.50 -12.62
C SER A 180 -20.49 2.78 -14.06
N GLU A 181 -21.13 3.93 -14.29
CA GLU A 181 -21.43 4.45 -15.62
C GLU A 181 -20.20 5.10 -16.28
N ASP A 182 -19.23 5.55 -15.47
CA ASP A 182 -18.04 6.26 -15.92
C ASP A 182 -16.94 5.34 -16.47
N ILE A 183 -17.03 4.02 -16.21
CA ILE A 183 -16.04 3.06 -16.70
C ILE A 183 -16.45 2.57 -18.09
N PRO A 184 -15.58 2.66 -19.12
CA PRO A 184 -15.88 2.15 -20.46
C PRO A 184 -16.18 0.65 -20.47
N GLU A 185 -17.11 0.23 -21.34
CA GLU A 185 -17.53 -1.17 -21.44
C GLU A 185 -16.39 -2.10 -21.85
N GLU A 186 -15.46 -1.65 -22.69
CA GLU A 186 -14.26 -2.40 -23.07
C GLU A 186 -13.44 -2.78 -21.83
N ARG A 187 -13.33 -1.85 -20.88
CA ARG A 187 -12.59 -2.06 -19.63
C ARG A 187 -13.35 -3.00 -18.68
N LYS A 188 -14.68 -2.87 -18.58
CA LYS A 188 -15.52 -3.82 -17.82
C LYS A 188 -15.39 -5.24 -18.38
N ASN A 189 -15.44 -5.38 -19.70
CA ASN A 189 -15.31 -6.65 -20.42
C ASN A 189 -13.93 -7.30 -20.24
N GLN A 190 -12.88 -6.50 -19.98
CA GLN A 190 -11.56 -7.02 -19.65
C GLN A 190 -11.44 -7.44 -18.18
N ILE A 191 -11.92 -6.61 -17.25
CA ILE A 191 -11.64 -6.78 -15.82
C ILE A 191 -12.60 -7.76 -15.15
N ILE A 192 -13.91 -7.65 -15.40
CA ILE A 192 -14.91 -8.47 -14.71
C ILE A 192 -14.69 -9.98 -14.92
N PRO A 193 -14.38 -10.49 -16.14
CA PRO A 193 -14.10 -11.91 -16.32
C PRO A 193 -12.88 -12.40 -15.54
N GLU A 194 -11.80 -11.62 -15.50
CA GLU A 194 -10.59 -11.97 -14.76
C GLU A 194 -10.88 -12.03 -13.25
N LEU A 195 -11.59 -11.04 -12.71
CA LEU A 195 -11.96 -11.05 -11.29
C LEU A 195 -12.89 -12.21 -10.93
N LYS A 196 -13.85 -12.56 -11.79
CA LYS A 196 -14.71 -13.74 -11.60
C LYS A 196 -13.91 -15.04 -11.59
N LYS A 197 -12.92 -15.16 -12.47
CA LYS A 197 -12.00 -16.32 -12.49
C LYS A 197 -11.24 -16.43 -11.17
N ARG A 198 -10.76 -15.31 -10.60
CA ARG A 198 -10.07 -15.27 -9.30
C ARG A 198 -10.98 -15.64 -8.14
N VAL A 199 -12.22 -15.12 -8.12
CA VAL A 199 -13.23 -15.52 -7.12
C VAL A 199 -13.45 -17.03 -7.14
N LYS A 200 -13.67 -17.60 -8.33
CA LYS A 200 -13.84 -19.05 -8.49
C LYS A 200 -12.64 -19.85 -7.98
N ALA A 201 -11.42 -19.40 -8.28
CA ALA A 201 -10.20 -20.05 -7.80
C ALA A 201 -10.07 -20.04 -6.27
N LEU A 202 -10.61 -19.03 -5.57
CA LEU A 202 -10.67 -19.02 -4.11
C LEU A 202 -11.72 -20.00 -3.58
N GLU A 203 -12.88 -20.09 -4.23
CA GLU A 203 -13.96 -21.02 -3.83
C GLU A 203 -13.53 -22.48 -3.94
N GLU A 204 -12.75 -22.84 -4.97
CA GLU A 204 -12.24 -24.19 -5.19
C GLU A 204 -11.19 -24.64 -4.14
N ARG A 205 -10.76 -23.74 -3.24
CA ARG A 205 -9.74 -24.00 -2.21
C ARG A 205 -10.27 -23.99 -0.77
N VAL A 206 -11.56 -23.76 -0.57
CA VAL A 206 -12.24 -23.79 0.75
C VAL A 206 -12.82 -25.17 1.03
#